data_AF-A0AA38P077-F1
#
_entry.id   AF-A0AA38P077-F1
#
_cell.length_a   1.000
_cell.length_b   1.000
_cell.length_c   1.000
_cell.angle_alpha   90.00
_cell.angle_beta   90.00
_cell.angle_gamma   90.00
#
_symmetry.space_group_name_H-M   'P 1'
#
loop_
_entity.id
_entity.type
_entity.pdbx_description
1 polymer ?
#
loop_
_entity_poly.entity_id
_entity_poly.type
_entity_poly.pdbx_seq_one_letter_code
_entity_poly.pdbx_strand_id
1 'polypeptide(L)'
;MGTARPTDNLWDKLVNTWTEFERKNDFSNPNGTPATLPTHGRPAVIAWWFRNRKPVYRSPPADIFGTVDDFASQWWTWWSDINPTWRQRHFETGRVILAPDSDDQGEWKELLRPGQCGMFSVLMTLFWWNQHLSSPSSEWTAALQDVTWVFEELVQHTEVPKQSQSKKRPFPTPEPEGPRTRMRTRASG
;
A
#
# COMPACT_ATOMS: atom_id res chain seq x y z
N MET A 1 -1.74 34.53 2.76
CA MET A 1 -2.84 33.62 3.14
C MET A 1 -3.20 32.81 1.92
N GLY A 2 -2.72 31.57 1.81
CA GLY A 2 -3.05 30.69 0.69
C GLY A 2 -4.46 30.15 0.91
N THR A 3 -5.38 30.49 0.03
CA THR A 3 -6.71 29.88 -0.02
C THR A 3 -6.54 28.40 -0.36
N ALA A 4 -6.87 27.51 0.57
CA ALA A 4 -6.93 26.09 0.30
C ALA A 4 -7.84 25.85 -0.92
N ARG A 5 -7.36 25.11 -1.91
CA ARG A 5 -8.17 24.73 -3.07
C ARG A 5 -9.29 23.80 -2.59
N PRO A 6 -10.46 23.78 -3.26
CA PRO A 6 -11.56 22.86 -2.91
C PRO A 6 -11.16 21.38 -2.86
N THR A 7 -10.07 21.00 -3.53
CA THR A 7 -9.48 19.65 -3.52
C THR A 7 -8.59 19.34 -2.33
N ASP A 8 -8.17 20.36 -1.57
CA ASP A 8 -7.29 20.18 -0.40
C ASP A 8 -8.03 19.37 0.68
N ASN A 9 -9.36 19.52 0.77
CA ASN A 9 -10.17 18.69 1.67
C ASN A 9 -10.12 17.20 1.31
N LEU A 10 -10.03 16.85 0.03
CA LEU A 10 -10.14 15.47 -0.44
C LEU A 10 -8.78 14.79 -0.38
N TRP A 11 -7.71 15.52 -0.71
CA TRP A 11 -6.36 15.06 -0.48
C TRP A 11 -6.09 14.83 1.01
N ASP A 12 -6.44 15.80 1.86
CA ASP A 12 -6.28 15.66 3.31
C ASP A 12 -7.14 14.50 3.85
N LYS A 13 -8.38 14.36 3.37
CA LYS A 13 -9.24 13.21 3.70
C LYS A 13 -8.58 11.89 3.32
N LEU A 14 -8.09 11.76 2.09
CA LEU A 14 -7.38 10.58 1.63
C LEU A 14 -6.18 10.24 2.51
N VAL A 15 -5.31 11.21 2.79
CA VAL A 15 -4.12 11.00 3.64
C VAL A 15 -4.52 10.61 5.06
N ASN A 16 -5.56 11.23 5.63
CA ASN A 16 -6.06 10.88 6.95
C ASN A 16 -6.64 9.45 7.00
N THR A 17 -7.45 9.06 6.00
CA THR A 17 -8.02 7.71 5.92
C THR A 17 -6.93 6.66 5.67
N TRP A 18 -5.94 6.93 4.81
CA TRP A 18 -4.77 6.07 4.65
C TRP A 18 -3.98 5.94 5.96
N THR A 19 -3.82 7.01 6.71
CA THR A 19 -3.12 6.96 8.02
C THR A 19 -3.88 6.07 9.01
N GLU A 20 -5.21 6.11 9.02
CA GLU A 20 -6.04 5.19 9.82
C GLU A 20 -5.91 3.74 9.35
N PHE A 21 -5.88 3.51 8.03
CA PHE A 21 -5.61 2.20 7.47
C PHE A 21 -4.26 1.63 7.94
N GLU A 22 -3.18 2.41 7.85
CA GLU A 22 -1.86 1.98 8.34
C GLU A 22 -1.88 1.75 9.85
N ARG A 23 -2.55 2.62 10.63
CA ARG A 23 -2.70 2.46 12.08
C ARG A 23 -3.39 1.15 12.45
N LYS A 24 -4.48 0.78 11.77
CA LYS A 24 -5.18 -0.50 11.99
C LYS A 24 -4.33 -1.72 11.62
N ASN A 25 -3.33 -1.53 10.77
CA ASN A 25 -2.36 -2.54 10.37
C ASN A 25 -1.02 -2.40 11.14
N ASP A 26 -1.01 -1.72 12.31
CA ASP A 26 0.15 -1.50 13.16
C ASP A 26 1.37 -0.87 12.44
N PHE A 27 1.11 -0.08 11.38
CA PHE A 27 2.13 0.45 10.47
C PHE A 27 3.08 -0.63 9.94
N SER A 28 2.55 -1.85 9.73
CA SER A 28 3.30 -2.98 9.21
C SER A 28 3.86 -2.66 7.83
N ASN A 29 5.15 -2.91 7.64
CA ASN A 29 5.83 -2.77 6.36
C ASN A 29 6.37 -4.14 5.92
N PRO A 30 5.48 -5.04 5.46
CA PRO A 30 5.88 -6.38 5.07
C PRO A 30 6.83 -6.34 3.87
N ASN A 31 7.60 -7.41 3.68
CA ASN A 31 8.50 -7.58 2.55
C ASN A 31 8.01 -8.71 1.62
N GLY A 32 8.48 -8.70 0.38
CA GLY A 32 8.18 -9.73 -0.62
C GLY A 32 6.81 -9.57 -1.27
N THR A 33 6.39 -10.58 -2.03
CA THR A 33 5.15 -10.57 -2.83
C THR A 33 3.88 -10.23 -2.03
N PRO A 34 3.67 -10.72 -0.79
CA PRO A 34 2.47 -10.38 -0.01
C PRO A 34 2.38 -8.89 0.37
N ALA A 35 3.46 -8.13 0.25
CA ALA A 35 3.53 -6.70 0.57
C ALA A 35 3.27 -5.78 -0.62
N THR A 36 3.22 -6.33 -1.83
CA THR A 36 3.16 -5.55 -3.06
C THR A 36 1.81 -5.73 -3.74
N LEU A 37 1.29 -4.65 -4.32
CA LEU A 37 0.22 -4.74 -5.32
C LEU A 37 0.71 -5.51 -6.56
N PRO A 38 -0.18 -6.06 -7.40
CA PRO A 38 0.22 -6.72 -8.64
C PRO A 38 1.15 -5.87 -9.52
N THR A 39 2.01 -6.54 -10.29
CA THR A 39 2.97 -5.88 -11.20
C THR A 39 2.40 -5.66 -12.60
N HIS A 40 1.36 -6.41 -12.98
CA HIS A 40 0.72 -6.26 -14.28
C HIS A 40 0.11 -4.87 -14.43
N GLY A 41 0.29 -4.25 -15.60
CA GLY A 41 -0.24 -2.92 -15.91
C GLY A 41 0.33 -1.76 -15.07
N ARG A 42 1.24 -2.03 -14.13
CA ARG A 42 1.74 -1.05 -13.16
C ARG A 42 2.39 0.16 -13.85
N PRO A 43 2.05 1.40 -13.46
CA PRO A 43 2.67 2.59 -14.02
C PRO A 43 4.20 2.60 -13.87
N ALA A 44 4.89 3.03 -14.92
CA ALA A 44 6.36 3.03 -14.99
C ALA A 44 7.00 3.83 -13.84
N VAL A 45 6.33 4.89 -13.38
CA VAL A 45 6.73 5.70 -12.23
C VAL A 45 6.91 4.89 -10.95
N ILE A 46 6.09 3.85 -10.71
CA ILE A 46 6.20 3.01 -9.51
C ILE A 46 7.44 2.11 -9.62
N ALA A 47 7.67 1.53 -10.81
CA ALA A 47 8.85 0.70 -11.04
C ALA A 47 10.15 1.52 -10.89
N TRP A 48 10.17 2.75 -11.41
CA TRP A 48 11.25 3.69 -11.20
C TRP A 48 11.43 4.00 -9.71
N TRP A 49 10.35 4.31 -8.99
CA TRP A 49 10.40 4.66 -7.57
C TRP A 49 10.95 3.52 -6.70
N PHE A 50 10.52 2.28 -6.94
CA PHE A 50 11.04 1.09 -6.27
C PHE A 50 12.55 0.91 -6.51
N ARG A 51 13.01 1.05 -7.76
CA ARG A 51 14.43 0.95 -8.12
C ARG A 51 15.28 2.04 -7.46
N ASN A 52 14.71 3.21 -7.18
CA ASN A 52 15.41 4.35 -6.60
C ASN A 52 15.34 4.41 -5.07
N ARG A 53 15.01 3.31 -4.40
CA ARG A 53 14.85 3.23 -2.93
C ARG A 53 13.71 4.10 -2.38
N LYS A 54 12.66 4.31 -3.17
CA LYS A 54 11.38 4.89 -2.74
C LYS A 54 11.49 6.30 -2.11
N PRO A 55 12.19 7.27 -2.72
CA PRO A 55 12.26 8.63 -2.18
C PRO A 55 10.88 9.30 -2.26
N VAL A 56 10.42 9.90 -1.15
CA VAL A 56 9.14 10.63 -1.12
C VAL A 56 9.26 12.08 -1.59
N TYR A 57 10.47 12.64 -1.53
CA TYR A 57 10.78 14.03 -1.90
C TYR A 57 11.15 14.22 -3.38
N ARG A 58 11.25 13.13 -4.14
CA ARG A 58 11.72 13.15 -5.53
C ARG A 58 10.62 12.66 -6.46
N SER A 59 10.29 13.49 -7.44
CA SER A 59 9.35 13.14 -8.51
C SER A 59 10.03 12.29 -9.58
N PRO A 60 9.29 11.41 -10.28
CA PRO A 60 9.79 10.71 -11.45
C PRO A 60 10.25 11.69 -12.54
N PRO A 61 11.30 11.34 -13.31
CA PRO A 61 11.67 12.07 -14.52
C PRO A 61 10.52 12.16 -15.52
N ALA A 62 10.49 13.23 -16.33
CA ALA A 62 9.42 13.48 -17.29
C ALA A 62 9.28 12.36 -18.35
N ASP A 63 10.38 11.75 -18.77
CA ASP A 63 10.41 10.61 -19.69
C ASP A 63 9.82 9.32 -19.08
N ILE A 64 9.87 9.19 -17.75
CA ILE A 64 9.26 8.08 -17.02
C ILE A 64 7.77 8.34 -16.74
N PHE A 65 7.39 9.60 -16.52
CA PHE A 65 6.00 9.99 -16.28
C PHE A 65 5.16 9.99 -17.56
N GLY A 66 5.70 10.52 -18.67
CA GLY A 66 4.99 10.67 -19.93
C GLY A 66 4.11 11.92 -19.99
N THR A 67 3.03 11.88 -20.77
CA THR A 67 2.02 12.93 -20.77
C THR A 67 0.99 12.69 -19.67
N VAL A 68 0.27 13.74 -19.25
CA VAL A 68 -0.81 13.61 -18.26
C VAL A 68 -1.91 12.67 -18.76
N ASP A 69 -2.26 12.72 -20.04
CA ASP A 69 -3.34 11.90 -20.61
C ASP A 69 -2.93 10.42 -20.69
N ASP A 70 -1.71 10.13 -21.15
CA ASP A 70 -1.18 8.76 -21.17
C ASP A 70 -1.08 8.19 -19.75
N PHE A 71 -0.62 9.01 -18.80
CA PHE A 71 -0.54 8.62 -17.40
C PHE A 71 -1.92 8.33 -16.82
N ALA A 72 -2.90 9.20 -17.05
CA ALA A 72 -4.27 9.03 -16.58
C ALA A 72 -4.89 7.72 -17.11
N SER A 73 -4.73 7.47 -18.41
CA SER A 73 -5.22 6.25 -19.06
C SER A 73 -4.57 5.00 -18.45
N GLN A 74 -3.24 4.97 -18.38
CA GLN A 74 -2.48 3.87 -17.78
C GLN A 74 -2.85 3.66 -16.30
N TRP A 75 -3.01 4.74 -15.55
CA TRP A 75 -3.36 4.68 -14.13
C TRP A 75 -4.74 4.06 -13.93
N TRP A 76 -5.75 4.46 -14.71
CA TRP A 76 -7.09 3.87 -14.60
C TRP A 76 -7.16 2.42 -15.04
N THR A 77 -6.43 2.03 -16.09
CA THR A 77 -6.29 0.61 -16.46
C THR A 77 -5.69 -0.18 -15.31
N TRP A 78 -4.56 0.27 -14.77
CA TRP A 78 -3.90 -0.39 -13.65
C TRP A 78 -4.77 -0.45 -12.39
N TRP A 79 -5.35 0.68 -11.99
CA TRP A 79 -6.20 0.77 -10.82
C TRP A 79 -7.40 -0.17 -10.97
N SER A 80 -8.01 -0.22 -12.15
CA SER A 80 -9.11 -1.14 -12.42
C SER A 80 -8.67 -2.61 -12.38
N ASP A 81 -7.48 -2.93 -12.85
CA ASP A 81 -6.94 -4.31 -12.86
C ASP A 81 -6.62 -4.84 -11.46
N ILE A 82 -6.08 -3.99 -10.57
CA ILE A 82 -5.70 -4.43 -9.21
C ILE A 82 -6.89 -4.45 -8.24
N ASN A 83 -8.01 -3.87 -8.64
CA ASN A 83 -9.22 -3.84 -7.84
C ASN A 83 -9.99 -5.16 -7.96
N PRO A 84 -10.71 -5.57 -6.89
CA PRO A 84 -11.44 -6.82 -6.92
C PRO A 84 -12.42 -6.94 -8.08
N THR A 85 -12.59 -8.16 -8.58
CA THR A 85 -13.45 -8.45 -9.75
C THR A 85 -14.92 -8.20 -9.48
N TRP A 86 -15.34 -8.23 -8.22
CA TRP A 86 -16.71 -7.97 -7.78
C TRP A 86 -17.06 -6.47 -7.80
N ARG A 87 -16.08 -5.57 -7.87
CA ARG A 87 -16.36 -4.13 -7.99
C ARG A 87 -17.08 -3.82 -9.30
N GLN A 88 -18.08 -2.94 -9.22
CA GLN A 88 -18.80 -2.47 -10.40
C GLN A 88 -17.86 -1.76 -11.39
N ARG A 89 -18.07 -2.02 -12.68
CA ARG A 89 -17.26 -1.47 -13.77
C ARG A 89 -18.13 -0.86 -14.86
N HIS A 90 -17.58 0.16 -15.51
CA HIS A 90 -18.17 0.72 -16.71
C HIS A 90 -18.15 -0.31 -17.83
N PHE A 91 -19.31 -0.52 -18.47
CA PHE A 91 -19.50 -1.61 -19.41
C PHE A 91 -18.60 -1.53 -20.64
N GLU A 92 -18.28 -0.32 -21.14
CA GLU A 92 -17.45 -0.16 -22.33
C GLU A 92 -15.95 -0.16 -22.02
N THR A 93 -15.56 0.40 -20.88
CA THR A 93 -14.15 0.72 -20.60
C THR A 93 -13.54 -0.25 -19.59
N GLY A 94 -14.34 -1.06 -18.90
CA GLY A 94 -13.89 -1.94 -17.82
C GLY A 94 -13.39 -1.19 -16.57
N ARG A 95 -13.47 0.14 -16.56
CA ARG A 95 -13.02 1.01 -15.48
C ARG A 95 -13.88 0.80 -14.24
N VAL A 96 -13.26 0.67 -13.07
CA VAL A 96 -14.00 0.62 -11.81
C VAL A 96 -14.79 1.91 -11.59
N ILE A 97 -16.03 1.76 -11.14
CA ILE A 97 -16.91 2.88 -10.80
C ILE A 97 -16.99 2.98 -9.27
N LEU A 98 -17.08 4.21 -8.77
CA LEU A 98 -17.41 4.49 -7.38
C LEU A 98 -18.85 4.06 -7.12
N ALA A 99 -19.05 3.00 -6.32
CA ALA A 99 -20.35 2.40 -6.06
C ALA A 99 -20.51 2.08 -4.55
N PRO A 100 -20.73 3.10 -3.70
CA PRO A 100 -20.78 2.92 -2.25
C PRO A 100 -21.99 2.11 -1.76
N ASP A 101 -23.06 2.04 -2.57
CA ASP A 101 -24.31 1.37 -2.21
C ASP A 101 -24.46 -0.03 -2.85
N SER A 102 -23.36 -0.66 -3.30
CA SER A 102 -23.45 -2.00 -3.88
C SER A 102 -23.64 -3.08 -2.82
N ASP A 103 -24.68 -3.90 -2.96
CA ASP A 103 -24.96 -5.05 -2.08
C ASP A 103 -23.92 -6.17 -2.19
N ASP A 104 -23.15 -6.21 -3.29
CA ASP A 104 -22.08 -7.18 -3.53
C ASP A 104 -20.76 -6.72 -2.90
N GLN A 105 -20.63 -6.91 -1.59
CA GLN A 105 -19.37 -6.66 -0.88
C GLN A 105 -18.54 -7.93 -0.76
N GLY A 106 -17.77 -8.23 -1.82
CA GLY A 106 -16.73 -9.24 -1.73
C GLY A 106 -15.59 -8.81 -0.78
N GLU A 107 -14.60 -9.68 -0.57
CA GLU A 107 -13.51 -9.36 0.35
C GLU A 107 -12.48 -8.41 -0.29
N TRP A 108 -12.02 -7.41 0.48
CA TRP A 108 -10.97 -6.46 0.07
C TRP A 108 -9.53 -6.98 0.19
N LYS A 109 -9.35 -8.30 0.33
CA LYS A 109 -8.05 -8.93 0.64
C LYS A 109 -6.95 -8.63 -0.37
N GLU A 110 -7.29 -8.32 -1.62
CA GLU A 110 -6.34 -8.00 -2.69
C GLU A 110 -5.67 -6.63 -2.50
N LEU A 111 -6.43 -5.67 -1.95
CA LEU A 111 -5.97 -4.31 -1.68
C LEU A 111 -5.52 -4.12 -0.22
N LEU A 112 -5.75 -5.11 0.65
CA LEU A 112 -5.21 -5.14 2.01
C LEU A 112 -3.68 -5.35 1.98
N ARG A 113 -2.95 -4.29 1.62
CA ARG A 113 -1.49 -4.27 1.45
C ARG A 113 -0.93 -3.03 2.16
N PRO A 114 -0.68 -3.11 3.48
CA PRO A 114 -0.08 -2.00 4.23
C PRO A 114 1.39 -1.79 3.85
N GLY A 115 1.93 -0.64 4.23
CA GLY A 115 3.33 -0.31 4.04
C GLY A 115 3.68 0.25 2.65
N GLN A 116 4.97 0.51 2.47
CA GLN A 116 5.45 1.39 1.38
C GLN A 116 5.30 0.80 -0.03
N CYS A 117 5.26 -0.53 -0.13
CA CYS A 117 5.16 -1.25 -1.40
C CYS A 117 3.71 -1.58 -1.79
N GLY A 118 2.77 -1.38 -0.87
CA GLY A 118 1.35 -1.68 -1.04
C GLY A 118 0.57 -0.42 -1.43
N MET A 119 -0.48 -0.12 -0.69
CA MET A 119 -1.41 0.96 -0.98
C MET A 119 -0.79 2.36 -0.91
N PHE A 120 0.32 2.55 -0.18
CA PHE A 120 1.07 3.81 -0.21
C PHE A 120 1.61 4.15 -1.62
N SER A 121 1.90 3.14 -2.46
CA SER A 121 2.32 3.39 -3.85
C SER A 121 1.22 4.06 -4.68
N VAL A 122 -0.06 3.80 -4.38
CA VAL A 122 -1.21 4.45 -5.03
C VAL A 122 -1.24 5.94 -4.67
N LEU A 123 -1.05 6.29 -3.39
CA LEU A 123 -0.96 7.69 -2.95
C LEU A 123 0.18 8.43 -3.67
N MET A 124 1.35 7.79 -3.80
CA MET A 124 2.48 8.39 -4.50
C MET A 124 2.16 8.67 -5.96
N THR A 125 1.47 7.76 -6.66
CA THR A 125 1.06 8.01 -8.05
C THR A 125 0.08 9.18 -8.18
N LEU A 126 -0.87 9.32 -7.26
CA LEU A 126 -1.83 10.43 -7.26
C LEU A 126 -1.13 11.77 -6.95
N PHE A 127 -0.16 11.75 -6.04
CA PHE A 127 0.66 12.91 -5.72
C PHE A 127 1.46 13.37 -6.95
N TRP A 128 2.18 12.47 -7.62
CA TRP A 128 2.94 12.83 -8.82
C TRP A 128 2.05 13.26 -9.98
N TRP A 129 0.88 12.65 -10.13
CA TRP A 129 -0.10 13.10 -11.12
C TRP A 129 -0.49 14.56 -10.89
N ASN A 130 -0.86 14.92 -9.65
CA ASN A 130 -1.21 16.30 -9.31
C ASN A 130 -0.07 17.30 -9.59
N GLN A 131 1.19 16.91 -9.37
CA GLN A 131 2.33 17.77 -9.66
C GLN A 131 2.49 18.14 -11.14
N HIS A 132 1.92 17.33 -12.04
CA HIS A 132 1.93 17.58 -13.49
C HIS A 132 0.67 18.31 -13.98
N LEU A 133 -0.25 18.65 -13.08
CA LEU A 133 -1.47 19.39 -13.39
C LEU A 133 -1.33 20.87 -13.04
N SER A 134 -1.80 21.75 -13.92
CA SER A 134 -1.95 23.18 -13.60
C SER A 134 -3.13 23.42 -12.64
N SER A 135 -4.19 22.61 -12.78
CA SER A 135 -5.37 22.55 -11.94
C SER A 135 -5.91 21.10 -11.87
N PRO A 136 -6.58 20.70 -10.77
CA PRO A 136 -7.17 19.37 -10.65
C PRO A 136 -8.04 19.03 -11.87
N SER A 137 -7.77 17.88 -12.50
CA SER A 137 -8.60 17.37 -13.60
C SER A 137 -9.77 16.55 -13.06
N SER A 138 -10.80 16.33 -13.90
CA SER A 138 -11.90 15.43 -13.57
C SER A 138 -11.39 14.01 -13.30
N GLU A 139 -10.45 13.52 -14.12
CA GLU A 139 -9.85 12.19 -13.98
C GLU A 139 -9.10 12.02 -12.66
N TRP A 140 -8.28 13.00 -12.28
CA TRP A 140 -7.56 12.96 -11.02
C TRP A 140 -8.50 13.09 -9.82
N THR A 141 -9.53 13.93 -9.92
CA THR A 141 -10.53 14.10 -8.85
C THR A 141 -11.34 12.81 -8.65
N ALA A 142 -11.76 12.16 -9.74
CA ALA A 142 -12.44 10.87 -9.68
C ALA A 142 -11.54 9.78 -9.08
N ALA A 143 -10.23 9.80 -9.39
CA ALA A 143 -9.26 8.87 -8.83
C ALA A 143 -9.11 9.06 -7.32
N LEU A 144 -9.02 10.32 -6.87
CA LEU A 144 -9.02 10.63 -5.44
C LEU A 144 -10.27 10.14 -4.72
N GLN A 145 -11.46 10.38 -5.29
CA GLN A 145 -12.72 9.96 -4.70
C GLN A 145 -12.78 8.44 -4.57
N ASP A 146 -12.43 7.72 -5.63
CA ASP A 146 -12.44 6.26 -5.67
C ASP A 146 -11.46 5.66 -4.65
N VAL A 147 -10.21 6.15 -4.63
CA VAL A 147 -9.19 5.65 -3.72
C VAL A 147 -9.53 6.00 -2.26
N THR A 148 -10.09 7.19 -2.01
CA THR A 148 -10.55 7.56 -0.66
C THR A 148 -11.62 6.61 -0.16
N TRP A 149 -12.62 6.31 -1.00
CA TRP A 149 -13.66 5.34 -0.67
C TRP A 149 -13.08 3.95 -0.41
N VAL A 150 -12.18 3.46 -1.26
CA VAL A 150 -11.51 2.17 -1.03
C VAL A 150 -10.76 2.13 0.32
N PHE A 151 -10.10 3.22 0.73
CA PHE A 151 -9.51 3.27 2.06
C PHE A 151 -10.55 3.27 3.18
N GLU A 152 -11.68 3.96 3.01
CA GLU A 152 -12.78 3.94 3.99
C GLU A 152 -13.31 2.51 4.16
N GLU A 153 -13.49 1.79 3.06
CA GLU A 153 -13.89 0.39 3.04
C GLU A 153 -12.84 -0.53 3.71
N LEU A 154 -11.57 -0.38 3.33
CA LEU A 154 -10.47 -1.12 3.94
C LEU A 154 -10.40 -0.88 5.45
N VAL A 155 -10.62 0.35 5.91
CA VAL A 155 -10.66 0.71 7.33
C VAL A 155 -11.87 0.08 8.01
N GLN A 156 -13.06 0.10 7.39
CA GLN A 156 -14.27 -0.46 7.99
C GLN A 156 -14.22 -1.99 8.09
N HIS A 157 -13.65 -2.67 7.09
CA HIS A 157 -13.67 -4.13 6.97
C HIS A 157 -12.35 -4.82 7.40
N THR A 158 -11.35 -4.08 7.88
CA THR A 158 -10.20 -4.70 8.57
C THR A 158 -10.60 -5.09 9.99
N GLU A 159 -10.85 -6.39 10.19
CA GLU A 159 -10.86 -6.96 11.53
C GLU A 159 -9.46 -6.83 12.13
N VAL A 160 -9.33 -6.13 13.26
CA VAL A 160 -8.10 -6.15 14.06
C VAL A 160 -7.86 -7.60 14.48
N PRO A 161 -6.74 -8.24 14.11
CA PRO A 161 -6.43 -9.55 14.65
C PRO A 161 -6.36 -9.41 16.17
N LYS A 162 -7.29 -10.05 16.90
CA LYS A 162 -7.16 -10.21 18.35
C LYS A 162 -5.75 -10.76 18.58
N GLN A 163 -4.92 -10.02 19.30
CA GLN A 163 -3.59 -10.48 19.69
C GLN A 163 -3.73 -11.90 20.23
N SER A 164 -3.35 -12.89 19.41
CA SER A 164 -3.08 -14.23 19.91
C SER A 164 -1.95 -14.00 20.90
N GLN A 165 -2.27 -14.05 22.18
CA GLN A 165 -1.27 -14.12 23.24
C GLN A 165 -0.32 -15.24 22.85
N SER A 166 0.83 -14.86 22.29
CA SER A 166 1.92 -15.79 22.07
C SER A 166 2.27 -16.28 23.47
N LYS A 167 1.88 -17.52 23.78
CA LYS A 167 2.32 -18.20 24.99
C LYS A 167 3.84 -18.14 24.96
N LYS A 168 4.42 -17.24 25.75
CA LYS A 168 5.86 -17.21 26.00
C LYS A 168 6.26 -18.63 26.36
N ARG A 169 7.07 -19.28 25.51
CA ARG A 169 7.74 -20.52 25.91
C ARG A 169 8.51 -20.22 27.19
N PRO A 170 8.32 -20.99 28.28
CA PRO A 170 9.13 -20.83 29.47
C PRO A 170 10.60 -20.97 29.10
N PHE A 171 11.45 -20.12 29.68
CA PHE A 171 12.89 -20.27 29.58
C PHE A 171 13.29 -21.68 30.05
N PRO A 172 14.14 -22.42 29.33
CA PRO A 172 14.65 -23.69 29.82
C PRO A 172 15.42 -23.45 31.11
N THR A 173 15.03 -24.12 32.18
CA THR A 173 15.80 -24.16 33.41
C THR A 173 17.13 -24.86 33.11
N PRO A 174 18.29 -24.28 33.41
CA PRO A 174 19.56 -24.95 33.18
C PRO A 174 19.66 -26.18 34.10
N GLU A 175 19.86 -27.36 33.50
CA GLU A 175 20.16 -28.59 34.25
C GLU A 175 21.49 -28.45 35.00
N PRO A 176 21.63 -29.04 36.19
CA PRO A 176 22.88 -29.01 36.95
C PRO A 176 23.97 -29.80 36.20
N GLU A 177 25.11 -29.14 35.92
CA GLU A 177 26.29 -29.77 35.33
C GLU A 177 26.75 -30.97 36.18
N GLY A 178 26.64 -32.18 35.61
CA GLY A 178 27.28 -33.38 36.15
C GLY A 178 28.81 -33.32 36.04
N PRO A 179 29.55 -34.16 36.81
CA PRO A 179 30.98 -33.99 36.98
C PRO A 179 31.76 -34.25 35.69
N ARG A 180 32.56 -33.26 35.25
CA ARG A 180 33.46 -33.38 34.10
C ARG A 180 34.57 -34.41 34.38
N THR A 181 34.61 -35.47 33.58
CA THR A 181 35.70 -36.45 33.59
C THR A 181 37.01 -35.80 33.12
N ARG A 182 38.06 -35.93 33.93
CA ARG A 182 39.39 -35.35 33.68
C ARG A 182 40.11 -36.14 32.59
N MET A 183 40.25 -35.57 31.38
CA MET A 183 41.16 -36.11 30.35
C MET A 183 42.62 -35.85 30.76
N ARG A 184 43.43 -36.90 30.70
CA ARG A 184 44.88 -36.92 30.93
C ARG A 184 45.57 -37.21 29.59
N THR A 185 46.46 -36.35 29.13
CA THR A 185 47.58 -36.67 28.20
C THR A 185 48.51 -35.45 28.16
N ARG A 186 49.67 -35.48 28.82
CA ARG A 186 51.00 -36.06 28.49
C ARG A 186 51.86 -35.06 27.70
N ALA A 187 52.93 -34.61 28.37
CA ALA A 187 53.92 -33.66 27.89
C ALA A 187 54.92 -34.29 26.90
N SER A 188 55.48 -33.47 26.03
CA SER A 188 56.73 -33.72 25.30
C SER A 188 57.39 -32.37 25.03
N GLY A 189 58.66 -32.21 25.43
CA GLY A 189 59.48 -31.02 25.25
C GLY A 189 60.09 -30.54 26.54
#